data_AF-A0A523M7P2-F1
#
_entry.id   AF-A0A523M7P2-F1
#
_cell.length_a   1.000
_cell.length_b   1.000
_cell.length_c   1.000
_cell.angle_alpha   90.00
_cell.angle_beta   90.00
_cell.angle_gamma   90.00
#
_symmetry.space_group_name_H-M   'P 1'
#
loop_
_entity.id
_entity.type
_entity.pdbx_description
1 polymer ?
#
loop_
_entity_poly.entity_id
_entity_poly.type
_entity_poly.pdbx_seq_one_letter_code
_entity_poly.pdbx_strand_id
1 'polypeptide(L)'
;MRGSDPSRARVLPTVNRRGLFMIRVLLQYFCFALMTGLMMAAGPAAAKDNVLHKAAATQEIEYLRRLYAVATDQLGINTETSIAEGMATYRRIFTPDVRVRVTGEGTDPLNATGPDAWAKIANEALADYTATQHLIGTQLVEIHSIEFDAAGNVVSGDASMSSYLQAWHAGTDDDLWLFIGTYYDKVRYTPGVGWQIYDMELMRVSGENRSLGVSR
;
A
#
# COMPACT_ATOMS: atom_id res chain seq x y z
N MET A 1 -7.85 95.73 7.61
CA MET A 1 -7.99 94.26 7.77
C MET A 1 -9.18 93.80 6.91
N ARG A 2 -8.90 92.83 6.03
CA ARG A 2 -9.79 91.89 5.30
C ARG A 2 -11.21 92.34 4.91
N GLY A 3 -11.44 92.37 3.59
CA GLY A 3 -12.77 92.40 2.99
C GLY A 3 -13.39 91.02 2.80
N SER A 4 -14.58 91.01 2.20
CA SER A 4 -15.19 89.86 1.52
C SER A 4 -16.17 90.35 0.44
N ASP A 5 -15.74 90.20 -0.80
CA ASP A 5 -16.50 90.36 -2.05
C ASP A 5 -17.45 89.17 -2.26
N PRO A 6 -18.77 89.36 -2.49
CA PRO A 6 -19.69 88.29 -2.79
C PRO A 6 -19.75 88.07 -4.31
N SER A 7 -18.66 87.61 -4.90
CA SER A 7 -18.66 87.13 -6.29
C SER A 7 -18.47 85.61 -6.33
N ARG A 8 -19.20 84.99 -7.26
CA ARG A 8 -19.01 83.62 -7.83
C ARG A 8 -19.83 82.49 -7.21
N ALA A 9 -21.04 82.33 -7.75
CA ALA A 9 -21.67 81.03 -7.87
C ALA A 9 -20.74 80.07 -8.64
N ARG A 10 -20.38 78.96 -8.01
CA ARG A 10 -19.50 77.92 -8.55
C ARG A 10 -20.31 77.00 -9.46
N VAL A 11 -20.22 77.20 -10.77
CA VAL A 11 -20.71 76.22 -11.76
C VAL A 11 -19.77 75.00 -11.72
N LEU A 12 -20.28 73.88 -11.23
CA LEU A 12 -19.56 72.60 -11.30
C LEU A 12 -19.66 72.03 -12.72
N PRO A 13 -18.56 71.56 -13.32
CA PRO A 13 -18.62 70.92 -14.62
C PRO A 13 -19.38 69.59 -14.50
N THR A 14 -20.39 69.43 -15.35
CA THR A 14 -21.08 68.16 -15.55
C THR A 14 -20.08 67.13 -16.07
N VAL A 15 -19.67 66.21 -15.20
CA VAL A 15 -18.90 65.02 -15.60
C VAL A 15 -19.78 64.19 -16.53
N ASN A 16 -19.32 64.04 -17.78
CA ASN A 16 -19.96 63.23 -18.80
C ASN A 16 -19.96 61.74 -18.39
N ARG A 17 -21.09 61.27 -17.83
CA ARG A 17 -21.26 59.91 -17.28
C ARG A 17 -21.13 58.79 -18.31
N ARG A 18 -21.00 59.10 -19.61
CA ARG A 18 -20.86 58.08 -20.67
C ARG A 18 -19.44 57.51 -20.82
N GLY A 19 -18.39 58.26 -20.47
CA GLY A 19 -16.99 57.79 -20.59
C GLY A 19 -16.55 56.83 -19.47
N LEU A 20 -17.10 56.99 -18.27
CA LEU A 20 -16.71 56.19 -17.10
C LEU A 20 -17.33 54.78 -17.08
N PHE A 21 -18.37 54.54 -17.89
CA PHE A 21 -19.04 53.25 -17.99
C PHE A 21 -18.27 52.26 -18.90
N MET A 22 -17.59 52.75 -19.96
CA MET A 22 -16.80 51.87 -20.85
C MET A 22 -15.51 51.34 -20.22
N ILE A 23 -14.85 52.12 -19.35
CA ILE A 23 -13.60 51.69 -18.69
C ILE A 23 -13.87 50.61 -17.63
N ARG A 24 -15.04 50.63 -16.97
CA ARG A 24 -15.43 49.58 -16.01
C ARG A 24 -15.81 48.26 -16.67
N VAL A 25 -16.34 48.29 -17.90
CA VAL A 25 -16.73 47.08 -18.61
C VAL A 25 -15.49 46.36 -19.20
N LEU A 26 -14.49 47.09 -19.70
CA LEU A 26 -13.27 46.49 -20.26
C LEU A 26 -12.33 45.88 -19.20
N LEU A 27 -12.28 46.43 -17.98
CA LEU A 27 -11.46 45.86 -16.89
C LEU A 27 -12.08 44.59 -16.27
N GLN A 28 -13.41 44.46 -16.31
CA GLN A 28 -14.13 43.29 -15.79
C GLN A 28 -13.91 42.04 -16.64
N TYR A 29 -13.79 42.18 -17.97
CA TYR A 29 -13.51 41.05 -18.87
C TYR A 29 -12.04 40.61 -18.87
N PHE A 30 -11.10 41.52 -18.57
CA PHE A 30 -9.68 41.16 -18.48
C PHE A 30 -9.35 40.33 -17.22
N CYS A 31 -10.05 40.58 -16.10
CA CYS A 31 -9.92 39.75 -14.89
C CYS A 31 -10.63 38.40 -15.01
N PHE A 32 -11.66 38.27 -15.83
CA PHE A 32 -12.34 36.98 -16.03
C PHE A 32 -11.54 36.01 -16.91
N ALA A 33 -10.81 36.53 -17.90
CA ALA A 33 -9.95 35.71 -18.76
C ALA A 33 -8.67 35.21 -18.06
N LEU A 34 -8.20 35.89 -17.01
CA LEU A 34 -7.05 35.45 -16.22
C LEU A 34 -7.41 34.38 -15.16
N MET A 35 -8.67 34.34 -14.71
CA MET A 35 -9.17 33.37 -13.72
C MET A 35 -9.68 32.06 -14.34
N THR A 36 -10.12 32.05 -15.61
CA THR A 36 -10.47 30.80 -16.31
C THR A 36 -9.26 30.10 -16.93
N GLY A 37 -8.13 30.78 -17.11
CA GLY A 37 -6.91 30.21 -17.67
C GLY A 37 -6.09 29.32 -16.73
N LEU A 38 -6.36 29.34 -15.41
CA LEU A 38 -5.56 28.61 -14.42
C LEU A 38 -6.25 27.35 -13.84
N MET A 39 -7.46 27.01 -14.29
CA MET A 39 -8.19 25.83 -13.81
C MET A 39 -8.26 24.66 -14.82
N MET A 40 -7.57 24.75 -15.96
CA MET A 40 -7.66 23.74 -17.03
C MET A 40 -6.27 23.20 -17.39
N ALA A 41 -5.70 22.33 -16.53
CA ALA A 41 -4.59 21.47 -16.94
C ALA A 41 -4.46 20.14 -16.16
N ALA A 42 -5.33 19.81 -15.21
CA ALA A 42 -5.42 18.45 -14.68
C ALA A 42 -6.51 17.68 -15.45
N GLY A 43 -6.22 17.36 -16.71
CA GLY A 43 -7.14 16.63 -17.61
C GLY A 43 -7.21 15.12 -17.35
N PRO A 44 -8.04 14.38 -18.12
CA PRO A 44 -8.23 12.91 -18.02
C PRO A 44 -6.96 12.07 -18.20
N ALA A 45 -5.84 12.65 -18.66
CA ALA A 45 -4.53 11.99 -18.69
C ALA A 45 -4.00 11.72 -17.26
N ALA A 46 -4.04 12.71 -16.37
CA ALA A 46 -3.60 12.55 -14.98
C ALA A 46 -4.45 11.51 -14.21
N ALA A 47 -5.74 11.41 -14.55
CA ALA A 47 -6.62 10.37 -13.99
C ALA A 47 -6.28 8.96 -14.52
N LYS A 48 -5.89 8.81 -15.79
CA LYS A 48 -5.47 7.53 -16.38
C LYS A 48 -4.11 7.07 -15.86
N ASP A 49 -3.16 7.98 -15.71
CA ASP A 49 -1.84 7.68 -15.18
C ASP A 49 -1.92 7.15 -13.73
N ASN A 50 -2.80 7.75 -12.92
CA ASN A 50 -3.08 7.27 -11.57
C ASN A 50 -3.69 5.85 -11.51
N VAL A 51 -4.41 5.41 -12.54
CA VAL A 51 -4.97 4.04 -12.59
C VAL A 51 -3.85 3.02 -12.82
N LEU A 52 -2.95 3.31 -13.76
CA LEU A 52 -1.81 2.42 -14.06
C LEU A 52 -0.86 2.32 -12.86
N HIS A 53 -0.52 3.44 -12.22
CA HIS A 53 0.35 3.41 -11.04
C HIS A 53 -0.29 2.69 -9.85
N LYS A 54 -1.61 2.81 -9.64
CA LYS A 54 -2.32 2.04 -8.62
C LYS A 54 -2.36 0.54 -8.92
N ALA A 55 -2.49 0.16 -10.19
CA ALA A 55 -2.43 -1.25 -10.59
C ALA A 55 -1.02 -1.83 -10.34
N ALA A 56 0.04 -1.07 -10.63
CA ALA A 56 1.41 -1.46 -10.32
C ALA A 56 1.61 -1.63 -8.80
N ALA A 57 1.18 -0.66 -7.99
CA ALA A 57 1.25 -0.75 -6.54
C ALA A 57 0.48 -1.96 -5.98
N THR A 58 -0.68 -2.27 -6.56
CA THR A 58 -1.46 -3.47 -6.21
C THR A 58 -0.64 -4.74 -6.46
N GLN A 59 -0.03 -4.86 -7.63
CA GLN A 59 0.80 -6.02 -7.97
C GLN A 59 2.02 -6.15 -7.06
N GLU A 60 2.67 -5.04 -6.70
CA GLU A 60 3.81 -5.01 -5.77
C GLU A 60 3.41 -5.53 -4.39
N ILE A 61 2.27 -5.06 -3.85
CA ILE A 61 1.71 -5.51 -2.57
C ILE A 61 1.41 -7.02 -2.62
N GLU A 62 0.74 -7.50 -3.67
CA GLU A 62 0.47 -8.93 -3.83
C GLU A 62 1.74 -9.77 -3.88
N TYR A 63 2.80 -9.24 -4.49
CA TYR A 63 4.07 -9.94 -4.62
C TYR A 63 4.75 -10.18 -3.27
N LEU A 64 4.49 -9.33 -2.26
CA LEU A 64 5.00 -9.54 -0.89
C LEU A 64 4.61 -10.90 -0.32
N ARG A 65 3.36 -11.33 -0.55
CA ARG A 65 2.85 -12.62 -0.05
C ARG A 65 3.42 -13.82 -0.80
N ARG A 66 3.67 -13.68 -2.10
CA ARG A 66 4.35 -14.72 -2.90
C ARG A 66 5.79 -14.89 -2.43
N LEU A 67 6.46 -13.78 -2.14
CA LEU A 67 7.80 -13.78 -1.55
C LEU A 67 7.81 -14.37 -0.15
N TYR A 68 6.81 -14.06 0.67
CA TYR A 68 6.63 -14.69 1.98
C TYR A 68 6.56 -16.22 1.86
N ALA A 69 5.73 -16.73 0.95
CA ALA A 69 5.55 -18.18 0.76
C ALA A 69 6.88 -18.85 0.38
N VAL A 70 7.56 -18.32 -0.64
CA VAL A 70 8.87 -18.84 -1.08
C VAL A 70 9.90 -18.81 0.05
N ALA A 71 9.98 -17.71 0.80
CA ALA A 71 10.91 -17.58 1.91
C ALA A 71 10.59 -18.54 3.07
N THR A 72 9.31 -18.79 3.32
CA THR A 72 8.85 -19.76 4.33
C THR A 72 9.25 -21.17 3.93
N ASP A 73 9.09 -21.53 2.66
CA ASP A 73 9.54 -22.82 2.13
C ASP A 73 11.07 -22.97 2.17
N GLN A 74 11.82 -21.90 1.90
CA GLN A 74 13.28 -21.88 2.08
C GLN A 74 13.70 -22.12 3.53
N LEU A 75 12.98 -21.55 4.50
CA LEU A 75 13.21 -21.79 5.92
C LEU A 75 12.91 -23.25 6.29
N GLY A 76 11.93 -23.89 5.63
CA GLY A 76 11.60 -25.30 5.81
C GLY A 76 12.65 -26.28 5.27
N ILE A 77 13.44 -25.90 4.25
CA ILE A 77 14.57 -26.72 3.75
C ILE A 77 15.64 -26.93 4.84
N ASN A 78 15.73 -26.01 5.80
CA ASN A 78 16.56 -26.13 7.00
C ASN A 78 18.07 -26.36 6.75
N THR A 79 18.62 -25.72 5.72
CA THR A 79 20.07 -25.62 5.50
C THR A 79 20.55 -24.21 5.83
N GLU A 80 21.84 -24.04 6.16
CA GLU A 80 22.39 -22.71 6.47
C GLU A 80 22.13 -21.68 5.34
N THR A 81 22.35 -22.10 4.08
CA THR A 81 22.11 -21.25 2.91
C THR A 81 20.62 -20.91 2.76
N SER A 82 19.73 -21.90 2.83
CA SER A 82 18.28 -21.65 2.65
C SER A 82 17.70 -20.78 3.77
N ILE A 83 18.18 -20.96 5.00
CA ILE A 83 17.81 -20.12 6.14
C ILE A 83 18.26 -18.68 5.90
N ALA A 84 19.50 -18.46 5.46
CA ALA A 84 20.02 -17.12 5.18
C ALA A 84 19.21 -16.41 4.07
N GLU A 85 18.85 -17.14 3.00
CA GLU A 85 18.02 -16.61 1.90
C GLU A 85 16.59 -16.28 2.35
N GLY A 86 15.96 -17.17 3.11
CA GLY A 86 14.63 -16.97 3.67
C GLY A 86 14.59 -15.75 4.61
N MET A 87 15.56 -15.66 5.53
CA MET A 87 15.71 -14.52 6.43
C MET A 87 15.93 -13.20 5.68
N ALA A 88 16.78 -13.20 4.65
CA ALA A 88 17.01 -12.01 3.83
C ALA A 88 15.72 -11.54 3.15
N THR A 89 14.90 -12.47 2.67
CA THR A 89 13.59 -12.14 2.08
C THR A 89 12.61 -11.61 3.13
N TYR A 90 12.53 -12.24 4.31
CA TYR A 90 11.68 -11.74 5.42
C TYR A 90 12.05 -10.31 5.81
N ARG A 91 13.35 -10.00 5.95
CA ARG A 91 13.83 -8.63 6.25
C ARG A 91 13.48 -7.61 5.17
N ARG A 92 13.32 -8.05 3.91
CA ARG A 92 12.91 -7.19 2.81
C ARG A 92 11.40 -6.91 2.83
N ILE A 93 10.58 -7.94 3.02
CA ILE A 93 9.12 -7.82 2.88
C ILE A 93 8.42 -7.30 4.14
N PHE A 94 9.04 -7.44 5.31
CA PHE A 94 8.50 -6.96 6.56
C PHE A 94 9.13 -5.65 7.00
N THR A 95 8.35 -4.80 7.66
CA THR A 95 8.92 -3.69 8.40
C THR A 95 9.69 -4.21 9.62
N PRO A 96 10.71 -3.48 10.12
CA PRO A 96 11.48 -3.92 11.28
C PRO A 96 10.65 -4.18 12.55
N ASP A 97 9.52 -3.48 12.66
CA ASP A 97 8.55 -3.52 13.75
C ASP A 97 7.31 -4.39 13.44
N VAL A 98 7.34 -5.22 12.39
CA VAL A 98 6.19 -6.05 12.01
C VAL A 98 5.65 -6.82 13.20
N ARG A 99 4.33 -6.86 13.34
CA ARG A 99 3.65 -7.76 14.29
C ARG A 99 3.08 -8.94 13.53
N VAL A 100 3.48 -10.14 13.91
CA VAL A 100 2.99 -11.37 13.31
C VAL A 100 2.23 -12.17 14.35
N ARG A 101 1.05 -12.68 13.99
CA ARG A 101 0.24 -13.56 14.83
C ARG A 101 -0.34 -14.73 14.03
N VAL A 102 -0.48 -15.87 14.68
CA VAL A 102 -1.28 -17.01 14.21
C VAL A 102 -2.50 -17.14 15.11
N THR A 103 -3.68 -17.19 14.50
CA THR A 103 -4.98 -17.26 15.17
C THR A 103 -5.83 -18.38 14.57
N GLY A 104 -6.99 -18.65 15.15
CA GLY A 104 -7.95 -19.64 14.68
C GLY A 104 -8.07 -20.84 15.62
N GLU A 105 -9.10 -21.64 15.40
CA GLU A 105 -9.34 -22.85 16.20
C GLU A 105 -8.26 -23.89 15.92
N GLY A 106 -7.81 -24.60 16.96
CA GLY A 106 -6.85 -25.68 16.82
C GLY A 106 -5.41 -25.24 16.49
N THR A 107 -5.07 -23.96 16.71
CA THR A 107 -3.69 -23.47 16.72
C THR A 107 -3.32 -22.95 18.09
N ASP A 108 -2.12 -23.28 18.56
CA ASP A 108 -1.51 -22.53 19.66
C ASP A 108 -1.19 -21.11 19.18
N PRO A 109 -1.52 -20.06 19.96
CA PRO A 109 -1.23 -18.70 19.56
C PRO A 109 0.28 -18.47 19.42
N LEU A 110 0.76 -18.29 18.20
CA LEU A 110 2.12 -17.84 17.92
C LEU A 110 2.12 -16.33 17.70
N ASN A 111 3.08 -15.63 18.29
CA ASN A 111 3.25 -14.20 18.12
C ASN A 111 4.73 -13.83 18.03
N ALA A 112 5.04 -12.86 17.17
CA ALA A 112 6.39 -12.33 17.02
C ALA A 112 6.37 -10.85 16.68
N THR A 113 7.44 -10.15 17.07
CA THR A 113 7.72 -8.79 16.61
C THR A 113 9.05 -8.78 15.87
N GLY A 114 9.02 -8.31 14.63
CA GLY A 114 10.17 -8.19 13.75
C GLY A 114 10.44 -9.43 12.88
N PRO A 115 11.09 -9.23 11.71
CA PRO A 115 11.31 -10.28 10.71
C PRO A 115 12.14 -11.46 11.23
N ASP A 116 13.18 -11.19 12.00
CA ASP A 116 14.12 -12.22 12.47
C ASP A 116 13.49 -13.12 13.53
N ALA A 117 12.70 -12.54 14.43
CA ALA A 117 11.96 -13.30 15.44
C ALA A 117 10.93 -14.22 14.78
N TRP A 118 10.23 -13.71 13.75
CA TRP A 118 9.28 -14.52 12.99
C TRP A 118 9.97 -15.61 12.16
N ALA A 119 11.10 -15.30 11.51
CA ALA A 119 11.87 -16.29 10.74
C ALA A 119 12.32 -17.47 11.61
N LYS A 120 12.75 -17.19 12.84
CA LYS A 120 13.11 -18.24 13.82
C LYS A 120 11.91 -19.14 14.12
N ILE A 121 10.75 -18.56 14.44
CA ILE A 121 9.53 -19.33 14.70
C ILE A 121 9.12 -20.16 13.48
N ALA A 122 9.16 -19.59 12.28
CA ALA A 122 8.83 -20.30 11.05
C ALA A 122 9.79 -21.46 10.78
N ASN A 123 11.10 -21.26 10.90
CA ASN A 123 12.08 -22.33 10.74
C ASN A 123 11.91 -23.44 11.79
N GLU A 124 11.72 -23.08 13.06
CA GLU A 124 11.48 -24.06 14.14
C GLU A 124 10.19 -24.85 13.92
N ALA A 125 9.11 -24.19 13.49
CA ALA A 125 7.83 -24.85 13.21
C ALA A 125 7.88 -25.80 12.01
N LEU A 126 8.86 -25.62 11.12
CA LEU A 126 9.00 -26.41 9.89
C LEU A 126 10.12 -27.45 9.95
N ALA A 127 10.92 -27.47 11.02
CA ALA A 127 12.15 -28.25 11.11
C ALA A 127 11.95 -29.78 11.01
N ASP A 128 10.77 -30.27 11.40
CA ASP A 128 10.44 -31.70 11.41
C ASP A 128 9.85 -32.19 10.07
N TYR A 129 9.63 -31.30 9.10
CA TYR A 129 9.12 -31.67 7.78
C TYR A 129 10.25 -31.91 6.78
N THR A 130 10.05 -32.88 5.89
CA THR A 130 10.98 -33.19 4.79
C THR A 130 10.79 -32.28 3.59
N ALA A 131 9.58 -31.74 3.41
CA ALA A 131 9.26 -30.77 2.38
C ALA A 131 8.07 -29.92 2.78
N THR A 132 8.08 -28.66 2.36
CA THR A 132 6.96 -27.73 2.56
C THR A 132 6.63 -27.04 1.24
N GLN A 133 5.35 -26.68 1.08
CA GLN A 133 4.92 -25.84 -0.03
C GLN A 133 3.77 -24.94 0.40
N HIS A 134 3.97 -23.63 0.30
CA HIS A 134 2.95 -22.62 0.60
C HIS A 134 2.32 -22.09 -0.68
N LEU A 135 1.09 -22.51 -0.99
CA LEU A 135 0.33 -21.99 -2.13
C LEU A 135 -0.52 -20.79 -1.71
N ILE A 136 -0.26 -19.67 -2.37
CA ILE A 136 -1.02 -18.43 -2.19
C ILE A 136 -2.14 -18.39 -3.24
N GLY A 137 -3.38 -18.44 -2.78
CA GLY A 137 -4.58 -18.34 -3.59
C GLY A 137 -5.03 -16.89 -3.77
N THR A 138 -6.33 -16.70 -3.99
CA THR A 138 -7.00 -15.40 -4.16
C THR A 138 -6.38 -14.32 -3.30
N GLN A 139 -5.93 -13.23 -3.93
CA GLN A 139 -5.38 -12.06 -3.25
C GLN A 139 -6.30 -10.87 -3.52
N LEU A 140 -6.63 -10.13 -2.47
CA LEU A 140 -7.42 -8.90 -2.57
C LEU A 140 -6.68 -7.79 -1.84
N VAL A 141 -6.31 -6.75 -2.57
CA VAL A 141 -5.66 -5.55 -2.03
C VAL A 141 -6.67 -4.41 -1.97
N GLU A 142 -6.70 -3.71 -0.84
CA GLU A 142 -7.42 -2.47 -0.67
C GLU A 142 -6.42 -1.35 -0.37
N ILE A 143 -6.24 -0.42 -1.32
CA ILE A 143 -5.41 0.76 -1.12
C ILE A 143 -6.21 1.81 -0.37
N HIS A 144 -5.78 2.15 0.84
CA HIS A 144 -6.43 3.16 1.69
C HIS A 144 -5.91 4.57 1.42
N SER A 145 -4.60 4.69 1.21
CA SER A 145 -3.95 5.93 0.79
C SER A 145 -2.74 5.63 -0.10
N ILE A 146 -2.48 6.51 -1.08
CA ILE A 146 -1.30 6.42 -1.92
C ILE A 146 -0.99 7.79 -2.52
N GLU A 147 0.28 8.17 -2.48
CA GLU A 147 0.79 9.39 -3.08
C GLU A 147 1.90 9.04 -4.07
N PHE A 148 1.90 9.75 -5.19
CA PHE A 148 2.88 9.59 -6.25
C PHE A 148 3.69 10.87 -6.44
N ASP A 149 4.96 10.73 -6.79
CA ASP A 149 5.77 11.85 -7.28
C ASP A 149 5.40 12.20 -8.74
N ALA A 150 6.04 13.25 -9.29
CA ALA A 150 5.82 13.68 -10.67
C ALA A 150 6.25 12.64 -11.72
N ALA A 151 7.07 11.66 -11.35
CA ALA A 151 7.50 10.56 -12.21
C ALA A 151 6.60 9.31 -12.08
N GLY A 152 5.59 9.35 -11.21
CA GLY A 152 4.66 8.25 -10.99
C GLY A 152 5.13 7.22 -9.95
N ASN A 153 6.25 7.47 -9.25
CA ASN A 153 6.72 6.56 -8.20
C ASN A 153 5.93 6.78 -6.92
N VAL A 154 5.66 5.70 -6.19
CA VAL A 154 5.05 5.80 -4.86
C VAL A 154 6.03 6.49 -3.91
N VAL A 155 5.53 7.48 -3.16
CA VAL A 155 6.30 8.17 -2.12
C VAL A 155 5.75 7.90 -0.72
N SER A 156 4.45 7.61 -0.62
CA SER A 156 3.77 7.20 0.61
C SER A 156 2.56 6.36 0.27
N GLY A 157 2.14 5.50 1.20
CA GLY A 157 0.93 4.72 1.03
C GLY A 157 0.67 3.76 2.19
N ASP A 158 -0.60 3.44 2.35
CA ASP A 158 -1.12 2.47 3.30
C ASP A 158 -2.22 1.65 2.61
N ALA A 159 -2.18 0.34 2.81
CA ALA A 159 -3.11 -0.60 2.22
C ALA A 159 -3.29 -1.81 3.12
N SER A 160 -4.30 -2.62 2.81
CA SER A 160 -4.46 -3.95 3.36
C SER A 160 -4.49 -4.99 2.25
N MET A 161 -4.15 -6.22 2.60
CA MET A 161 -4.26 -7.35 1.69
C MET A 161 -4.77 -8.56 2.44
N SER A 162 -5.71 -9.29 1.83
CA SER A 162 -6.06 -10.63 2.27
C SER A 162 -5.63 -11.65 1.23
N SER A 163 -5.23 -12.84 1.69
CA SER A 163 -4.92 -13.94 0.77
C SER A 163 -5.23 -15.30 1.36
N TYR A 164 -5.74 -16.21 0.53
CA TYR A 164 -5.93 -17.60 0.94
C TYR A 164 -4.61 -18.36 0.93
N LEU A 165 -4.42 -19.22 1.93
CA LEU A 165 -3.29 -20.12 2.05
C LEU A 165 -3.77 -21.57 1.97
N GLN A 166 -3.07 -22.35 1.16
CA GLN A 166 -3.01 -23.79 1.31
C GLN A 166 -1.53 -24.19 1.46
N ALA A 167 -1.14 -24.65 2.65
CA ALA A 167 0.22 -25.11 2.93
C ALA A 167 0.27 -26.63 3.10
N TRP A 168 1.27 -27.25 2.49
CA TRP A 168 1.51 -28.68 2.49
C TRP A 168 2.80 -28.91 3.26
N HIS A 169 2.78 -29.82 4.23
CA HIS A 169 3.95 -30.18 5.01
C HIS A 169 4.07 -31.70 5.01
N ALA A 170 5.06 -32.23 4.31
CA ALA A 170 5.34 -33.66 4.27
C ALA A 170 6.27 -34.01 5.42
N GLY A 171 5.84 -34.91 6.30
CA GLY A 171 6.66 -35.40 7.42
C GLY A 171 7.61 -36.51 6.99
N THR A 172 8.23 -37.16 7.97
CA THR A 172 9.15 -38.28 7.75
C THR A 172 8.46 -39.64 7.66
N ASP A 173 7.20 -39.74 8.10
CA ASP A 173 6.49 -41.02 8.31
C ASP A 173 5.42 -41.27 7.24
N ASP A 174 5.70 -40.83 6.00
CA ASP A 174 4.74 -40.82 4.88
C ASP A 174 3.41 -40.13 5.26
N ASP A 175 3.48 -39.10 6.09
CA ASP A 175 2.36 -38.26 6.48
C ASP A 175 2.42 -36.89 5.80
N LEU A 176 1.24 -36.34 5.52
CA LEU A 176 1.05 -35.03 4.94
C LEU A 176 0.09 -34.24 5.81
N TRP A 177 0.57 -33.13 6.34
CA TRP A 177 -0.26 -32.15 6.98
C TRP A 177 -0.65 -31.04 5.99
N LEU A 178 -1.96 -30.93 5.75
CA LEU A 178 -2.56 -29.85 4.98
C LEU A 178 -3.06 -28.77 5.94
N PHE A 179 -2.52 -27.56 5.81
CA PHE A 179 -2.99 -26.38 6.53
C PHE A 179 -3.75 -25.45 5.57
N ILE A 180 -4.97 -25.08 5.95
CA ILE A 180 -5.79 -24.11 5.22
C ILE A 180 -5.98 -22.88 6.09
N GLY A 181 -5.64 -21.71 5.55
CA GLY A 181 -5.74 -20.47 6.28
C GLY A 181 -6.02 -19.27 5.41
N THR A 182 -6.15 -18.12 6.05
CA THR A 182 -6.22 -16.82 5.40
C THR A 182 -5.23 -15.89 6.07
N TYR A 183 -4.41 -15.22 5.27
CA TYR A 183 -3.62 -14.09 5.74
C TYR A 183 -4.45 -12.81 5.69
N TYR A 184 -4.33 -12.00 6.73
CA TYR A 184 -4.79 -10.63 6.78
C TYR A 184 -3.60 -9.73 7.09
N ASP A 185 -3.24 -8.91 6.11
CA ASP A 185 -2.06 -8.06 6.14
C ASP A 185 -2.44 -6.59 6.16
N LYS A 186 -1.66 -5.82 6.91
CA LYS A 186 -1.55 -4.38 6.71
C LYS A 186 -0.17 -4.06 6.17
N VAL A 187 -0.15 -3.25 5.13
CA VAL A 187 1.05 -2.90 4.36
C VAL A 187 1.20 -1.40 4.29
N ARG A 188 2.45 -0.93 4.38
CA ARG A 188 2.80 0.47 4.22
C ARG A 188 3.97 0.62 3.28
N TYR A 189 4.02 1.75 2.60
CA TYR A 189 5.18 2.10 1.79
C TYR A 189 6.29 2.70 2.66
N THR A 190 7.48 2.11 2.61
CA THR A 190 8.67 2.59 3.32
C THR A 190 9.60 3.30 2.31
N PRO A 191 9.87 4.61 2.45
CA PRO A 191 10.73 5.34 1.53
C PRO A 191 12.11 4.69 1.36
N GLY A 192 12.53 4.51 0.11
CA GLY A 192 13.81 3.88 -0.23
C GLY A 192 13.84 2.35 -0.11
N VAL A 193 12.75 1.71 0.33
CA VAL A 193 12.64 0.25 0.48
C VAL A 193 11.51 -0.31 -0.37
N GLY A 194 10.35 0.34 -0.40
CA GLY A 194 9.15 -0.11 -1.11
C GLY A 194 8.02 -0.52 -0.16
N TRP A 195 7.01 -1.22 -0.68
CA TRP A 195 5.93 -1.77 0.14
C TRP A 195 6.44 -2.85 1.09
N GLN A 196 5.96 -2.81 2.34
CA GLN A 196 6.29 -3.80 3.36
C GLN A 196 5.08 -4.10 4.25
N ILE A 197 4.99 -5.32 4.74
CA ILE A 197 3.98 -5.76 5.71
C ILE A 197 4.41 -5.31 7.11
N TYR A 198 3.51 -4.65 7.85
CA TYR A 198 3.76 -4.21 9.23
C TYR A 198 2.84 -4.87 10.27
N ASP A 199 1.77 -5.52 9.81
CA ASP A 199 0.91 -6.36 10.64
C ASP A 199 0.46 -7.54 9.78
N MET A 200 0.68 -8.76 10.27
CA MET A 200 0.28 -10.00 9.60
C MET A 200 -0.46 -10.89 10.59
N GLU A 201 -1.64 -11.34 10.20
CA GLU A 201 -2.37 -12.40 10.86
C GLU A 201 -2.53 -13.59 9.92
N LEU A 202 -2.05 -14.75 10.33
CA LEU A 202 -2.41 -16.02 9.73
C LEU A 202 -3.55 -16.64 10.54
N MET A 203 -4.77 -16.55 10.03
CA MET A 203 -5.91 -17.22 10.63
C MET A 203 -6.05 -18.62 10.04
N ARG A 204 -5.93 -19.66 10.88
CA ARG A 204 -6.28 -21.03 10.49
C ARG A 204 -7.79 -21.11 10.27
N VAL A 205 -8.16 -21.71 9.14
CA VAL A 205 -9.55 -22.01 8.78
C VAL A 205 -9.82 -23.49 8.99
N SER A 206 -8.94 -24.36 8.49
CA SER A 206 -9.07 -25.80 8.65
C SER A 206 -7.72 -26.49 8.43
N GLY A 207 -7.69 -27.81 8.58
CA GLY A 207 -6.54 -28.62 8.20
C GLY A 207 -6.85 -30.10 8.31
N GLU A 208 -5.97 -30.92 7.76
CA GLU A 208 -6.14 -32.36 7.71
C GLU A 208 -4.78 -33.06 7.71
N ASN A 209 -4.68 -34.19 8.41
CA ASN A 209 -3.56 -35.12 8.28
C ASN A 209 -3.96 -36.25 7.36
N ARG A 210 -3.10 -36.55 6.38
CA ARG A 210 -3.29 -37.65 5.43
C ARG A 210 -2.06 -38.54 5.45
N SER A 211 -2.25 -39.83 5.22
CA SER A 211 -1.13 -40.67 4.79
C SER A 211 -0.89 -40.42 3.31
N LEU A 212 0.36 -40.22 2.91
CA LEU A 212 0.80 -40.17 1.52
C LEU A 212 0.65 -41.54 0.81
N GLY A 213 0.46 -42.61 1.59
CA GLY A 213 0.39 -43.98 1.11
C GLY A 213 1.77 -44.50 0.73
N VAL A 214 1.96 -45.82 0.85
CA VAL A 214 3.22 -46.47 0.46
C VAL A 214 3.57 -46.12 -0.98
N SER A 215 4.68 -45.41 -1.17
CA SER A 215 5.34 -45.28 -2.46
C SER A 215 5.62 -46.69 -2.97
N ARG A 216 4.94 -47.10 -4.05
CA ARG A 216 5.26 -48.35 -4.76
C ARG A 216 6.46 -48.15 -5.67
#